data_AF-A0A7V9KJR9-F1
#
_entry.id   AF-A0A7V9KJR9-F1
#
_cell.length_a   1.000
_cell.length_b   1.000
_cell.length_c   1.000
_cell.angle_alpha   90.00
_cell.angle_beta   90.00
_cell.angle_gamma   90.00
#
_symmetry.space_group_name_H-M   'P 1'
#
loop_
_entity.id
_entity.type
_entity.pdbx_description
1 polymer ?
#
loop_
_entity_poly.entity_id
_entity_poly.type
_entity_poly.pdbx_seq_one_letter_code
_entity_poly.pdbx_strand_id
1 'polypeptide(L)'
;MAIRERALPFALIAGAAALCALYPLSAYLVGPFAMPAALTVVGAGALTLRRPEYGAALALALAPLINTVFADPGAVQGGDTRPLQILVPLLAVATLLYSLLVGGERDWGRQTRMLAIAIGVFLLAALIASVQALEPSESVAKVLLIVSSAALFVAVRQVCTERDQQLVVVGGAIVGLLAASLQGVLQHFLGIFSTEGFVADFEVVGRVQGSFGHPNLYAGYLATLLPLAIAIGFSRGYPKLLRTLGLAAAAAALPALYFT
;
A
#
# COMPACT_ATOMS: atom_id res chain seq x y z
N MET A 1 -4.02 27.19 29.49
CA MET A 1 -2.95 26.71 28.60
C MET A 1 -1.83 25.99 29.37
N ALA A 2 -1.30 26.56 30.47
CA ALA A 2 -0.15 26.03 31.23
C ALA A 2 -0.28 24.62 31.89
N ILE A 3 -1.49 24.14 32.19
CA ILE A 3 -1.68 22.80 32.84
C ILE A 3 -1.52 21.66 31.83
N ARG A 4 -1.97 21.86 30.58
CA ARG A 4 -1.93 20.84 29.52
C ARG A 4 -0.49 20.58 29.02
N GLU A 5 0.35 21.61 29.03
CA GLU A 5 1.77 21.54 28.67
C GLU A 5 2.62 20.82 29.72
N ARG A 6 2.25 20.91 31.01
CA ARG A 6 2.95 20.21 32.09
C ARG A 6 2.56 18.74 32.24
N ALA A 7 1.33 18.37 31.88
CA ALA A 7 0.86 16.97 31.99
C ALA A 7 1.36 16.06 30.85
N LEU A 8 1.62 16.62 29.68
CA LEU A 8 2.08 15.88 28.49
C LEU A 8 3.37 15.07 28.73
N PRO A 9 4.44 15.61 29.33
CA PRO A 9 5.66 14.83 29.58
C PRO A 9 5.43 13.67 30.56
N PHE A 10 4.63 13.85 31.61
CA PHE A 10 4.31 12.77 32.55
C PHE A 10 3.47 11.66 31.91
N ALA A 11 2.50 12.03 31.06
CA ALA A 11 1.70 11.06 30.31
C ALA A 11 2.56 10.26 29.31
N LEU A 12 3.53 10.91 28.65
CA LEU A 12 4.47 10.25 27.74
C LEU A 12 5.39 9.27 28.49
N ILE A 13 5.92 9.68 29.65
CA ILE A 13 6.78 8.82 30.47
C ILE A 13 5.98 7.63 31.01
N ALA A 14 4.77 7.85 31.51
CA ALA A 14 3.90 6.78 32.00
C ALA A 14 3.52 5.80 30.86
N GLY A 15 3.20 6.34 29.67
CA GLY A 15 2.94 5.53 28.48
C GLY A 15 4.15 4.71 28.06
N ALA A 16 5.35 5.32 28.00
CA ALA A 16 6.58 4.62 27.67
C ALA A 16 6.90 3.51 28.69
N ALA A 17 6.72 3.78 29.98
CA ALA A 17 6.91 2.79 31.04
C ALA A 17 5.93 1.61 30.92
N ALA A 18 4.65 1.89 30.63
CA ALA A 18 3.65 0.87 30.38
C ALA A 18 4.00 0.02 29.15
N LEU A 19 4.46 0.65 28.06
CA LEU A 19 4.89 -0.08 26.86
C LEU A 19 6.11 -0.98 27.14
N CYS A 20 7.08 -0.49 27.91
CA CYS A 20 8.25 -1.28 28.31
C CYS A 20 7.86 -2.46 29.20
N ALA A 21 6.85 -2.32 30.07
CA ALA A 21 6.36 -3.39 30.92
C ALA A 21 5.51 -4.43 30.15
N LEU A 22 4.76 -3.99 29.15
CA LEU A 22 3.90 -4.85 28.32
C LEU A 22 4.68 -5.58 27.21
N TYR A 23 5.82 -5.06 26.77
CA TYR A 23 6.60 -5.67 25.70
C TYR A 23 7.06 -7.10 26.02
N PRO A 24 7.69 -7.40 27.17
CA PRO A 24 8.09 -8.77 27.52
C PRO A 24 6.90 -9.74 27.55
N LEU A 25 5.75 -9.30 28.07
CA LEU A 25 4.52 -10.10 28.11
C LEU A 25 4.01 -10.40 26.70
N SER A 26 3.96 -9.40 25.82
CA SER A 26 3.54 -9.60 24.43
C SER A 26 4.51 -10.49 23.65
N ALA A 27 5.81 -10.33 23.89
CA ALA A 27 6.88 -11.08 23.24
C ALA A 27 6.82 -12.57 23.62
N TYR A 28 6.48 -12.87 24.87
CA TYR A 28 6.35 -14.22 25.37
C TYR A 28 5.03 -14.90 25.01
N LEU A 29 3.91 -14.15 25.04
CA LEU A 29 2.56 -14.72 24.84
C LEU A 29 2.14 -14.81 23.37
N VAL A 30 2.59 -13.88 22.53
CA VAL A 30 2.14 -13.77 21.12
C VAL A 30 3.34 -13.86 20.17
N GLY A 31 4.43 -13.17 20.50
CA GLY A 31 5.67 -13.19 19.73
C GLY A 31 6.39 -11.84 19.75
N PRO A 32 7.71 -11.83 19.50
CA PRO A 32 8.55 -10.64 19.67
C PRO A 32 8.18 -9.47 18.75
N PHE A 33 7.47 -9.74 17.65
CA PHE A 33 7.03 -8.76 16.67
C PHE A 33 5.60 -8.25 16.88
N ALA A 34 4.79 -8.89 17.74
CA ALA A 34 3.37 -8.59 17.87
C ALA A 34 3.10 -7.15 18.35
N MET A 35 3.78 -6.73 19.42
CA MET A 35 3.60 -5.38 19.96
C MET A 35 4.25 -4.29 19.09
N PRO A 36 5.48 -4.44 18.55
CA PRO A 36 6.00 -3.51 17.54
C PRO A 36 5.07 -3.35 16.33
N ALA A 37 4.51 -4.45 15.83
CA ALA A 37 3.54 -4.41 14.74
C ALA A 37 2.26 -3.66 15.16
N ALA A 38 1.68 -3.98 16.32
CA ALA A 38 0.50 -3.29 16.84
C ALA A 38 0.72 -1.78 17.03
N LEU A 39 1.86 -1.38 17.58
CA LEU A 39 2.24 0.03 17.73
C LEU A 39 2.42 0.71 16.38
N THR A 40 2.97 0.02 15.39
CA THR A 40 3.10 0.53 14.02
C THR A 40 1.73 0.75 13.39
N VAL A 41 0.80 -0.19 13.56
CA VAL A 41 -0.58 -0.07 13.06
C VAL A 41 -1.32 1.08 13.75
N VAL A 42 -1.22 1.18 15.08
CA VAL A 42 -1.84 2.27 15.86
C VAL A 42 -1.24 3.62 15.45
N GLY A 43 0.08 3.71 15.31
CA GLY A 43 0.79 4.91 14.87
C GLY A 43 0.37 5.32 13.46
N ALA A 44 0.28 4.37 12.53
CA ALA A 44 -0.18 4.60 11.16
C ALA A 44 -1.64 5.06 11.12
N GLY A 45 -2.51 4.46 11.92
CA GLY A 45 -3.91 4.89 12.07
C GLY A 45 -4.04 6.30 12.64
N ALA A 46 -3.31 6.60 13.73
CA ALA A 46 -3.30 7.92 14.33
C ALA A 46 -2.73 8.99 13.38
N LEU A 47 -1.70 8.64 12.60
CA LEU A 47 -1.15 9.51 11.56
C LEU A 47 -2.19 9.76 10.46
N THR A 48 -2.88 8.72 9.99
CA THR A 48 -3.93 8.82 8.96
C THR A 48 -5.08 9.72 9.41
N LEU A 49 -5.49 9.62 10.68
CA LEU A 49 -6.56 10.47 11.23
C LEU A 49 -6.15 11.94 11.40
N ARG A 50 -4.85 12.22 11.58
CA ARG A 50 -4.35 13.60 11.73
C ARG A 50 -3.92 14.24 10.41
N ARG A 51 -3.38 13.40 9.52
CA ARG A 51 -2.69 13.76 8.28
C ARG A 51 -3.00 12.69 7.23
N PRO A 52 -4.24 12.67 6.72
CA PRO A 52 -4.76 11.63 5.82
C PRO A 52 -3.94 11.45 4.53
N GLU A 53 -3.26 12.51 4.06
CA GLU A 53 -2.34 12.44 2.93
C GLU A 53 -1.17 11.45 3.16
N TYR A 54 -0.70 11.33 4.40
CA TYR A 54 0.34 10.36 4.77
C TYR A 54 -0.22 8.94 4.91
N GLY A 55 -1.47 8.80 5.36
CA GLY A 55 -2.15 7.50 5.38
C GLY A 55 -2.31 6.92 3.97
N ALA A 56 -2.76 7.75 3.03
CA ALA A 56 -2.85 7.39 1.62
C ALA A 56 -1.47 7.08 1.00
N ALA A 57 -0.46 7.92 1.29
CA ALA A 57 0.90 7.67 0.83
C ALA A 57 1.46 6.34 1.36
N LEU A 58 1.21 6.02 2.64
CA LEU A 58 1.64 4.78 3.26
C LEU A 58 0.93 3.56 2.63
N ALA A 59 -0.38 3.66 2.39
CA ALA A 59 -1.13 2.61 1.71
C ALA A 59 -0.55 2.31 0.32
N LEU A 60 -0.21 3.34 -0.46
CA LEU A 60 0.40 3.20 -1.79
C LEU A 60 1.83 2.66 -1.75
N ALA A 61 2.62 3.08 -0.75
CA ALA A 61 3.99 2.62 -0.57
C ALA A 61 4.06 1.13 -0.17
N LEU A 62 3.08 0.68 0.63
CA LEU A 62 3.00 -0.70 1.12
C LEU A 62 2.23 -1.65 0.20
N ALA A 63 1.39 -1.13 -0.71
CA ALA A 63 0.62 -1.92 -1.67
C ALA A 63 1.42 -3.02 -2.41
N PRO A 64 2.64 -2.78 -2.94
CA PRO A 64 3.38 -3.83 -3.63
C PRO A 64 3.86 -4.95 -2.71
N LEU A 65 3.89 -4.72 -1.40
CA LEU A 65 4.30 -5.70 -0.40
C LEU A 65 3.09 -6.45 0.18
N ILE A 66 1.88 -6.26 -0.36
CA ILE A 66 0.67 -6.74 0.30
C ILE A 66 0.65 -8.26 0.55
N ASN A 67 1.24 -9.06 -0.34
CA ASN A 67 1.35 -10.52 -0.15
C ASN A 67 2.73 -10.98 0.32
N THR A 68 3.58 -10.10 0.89
CA THR A 68 4.82 -10.56 1.53
C THR A 68 4.47 -11.45 2.72
N VAL A 69 5.02 -12.66 2.71
CA VAL A 69 4.97 -13.56 3.87
C VAL A 69 6.12 -13.19 4.79
N PHE A 70 5.81 -12.86 6.04
CA PHE A 70 6.83 -12.69 7.07
C PHE A 70 6.97 -14.04 7.78
N ALA A 71 8.06 -14.75 7.48
CA ALA A 71 8.36 -16.01 8.15
C ALA A 71 8.61 -15.75 9.64
N ASP A 72 7.80 -16.36 10.50
CA ASP A 72 8.05 -16.39 11.94
C ASP A 72 8.99 -17.57 12.23
N PRO A 73 10.25 -17.32 12.65
CA PRO A 73 11.21 -18.40 12.92
C PRO A 73 10.80 -19.30 14.11
N GLY A 74 9.75 -18.95 14.87
CA GLY A 74 9.21 -19.77 15.95
C GLY A 74 7.85 -20.42 15.66
N ALA A 75 7.22 -20.17 14.51
CA ALA A 75 5.89 -20.71 14.22
C ALA A 75 5.97 -22.20 13.83
N VAL A 76 5.34 -23.04 14.65
CA VAL A 76 4.97 -24.42 14.30
C VAL A 76 4.21 -24.39 12.96
N GLN A 77 4.62 -25.27 12.03
CA GLN A 77 4.08 -25.45 10.68
C GLN A 77 2.67 -24.85 10.46
N GLY A 78 2.58 -23.78 9.64
CA GLY A 78 1.32 -23.33 9.05
C GLY A 78 0.92 -21.85 9.24
N GLY A 79 1.70 -21.04 9.97
CA GLY A 79 1.36 -19.64 10.23
C GLY A 79 1.92 -18.63 9.22
N ASP A 80 1.57 -18.72 7.94
CA ASP A 80 1.94 -17.67 6.96
C ASP A 80 1.17 -16.38 7.28
N THR A 81 1.76 -15.48 8.06
CA THR A 81 1.14 -14.18 8.35
C THR A 81 1.40 -13.20 7.20
N ARG A 82 0.31 -12.67 6.63
CA ARG A 82 0.33 -11.63 5.59
C ARG A 82 -0.27 -10.33 6.16
N PRO A 83 0.39 -9.68 7.13
CA PRO A 83 -0.17 -8.56 7.87
C PRO A 83 -0.55 -7.37 6.97
N LEU A 84 0.13 -7.22 5.83
CA LEU A 84 -0.12 -6.13 4.89
C LEU A 84 -1.44 -6.30 4.11
N GLN A 85 -1.94 -7.54 3.93
CA GLN A 85 -3.27 -7.79 3.35
C GLN A 85 -4.41 -7.17 4.14
N ILE A 86 -4.22 -6.96 5.45
CA ILE A 86 -5.20 -6.31 6.30
C ILE A 86 -4.87 -4.82 6.45
N LEU A 87 -3.59 -4.49 6.66
CA LEU A 87 -3.17 -3.12 6.93
C LEU A 87 -3.44 -2.17 5.77
N VAL A 88 -3.15 -2.55 4.52
CA VAL A 88 -3.34 -1.67 3.36
C VAL A 88 -4.83 -1.33 3.16
N PRO A 89 -5.77 -2.31 3.12
CA PRO A 89 -7.20 -2.01 3.12
C PRO A 89 -7.66 -1.19 4.32
N LEU A 90 -7.14 -1.48 5.52
CA LEU A 90 -7.49 -0.72 6.73
C LEU A 90 -7.09 0.75 6.61
N LEU A 91 -5.90 1.05 6.09
CA LEU A 91 -5.47 2.43 5.82
C LEU A 91 -6.37 3.10 4.77
N ALA A 92 -6.72 2.41 3.70
CA ALA A 92 -7.63 2.93 2.67
C ALA A 92 -9.01 3.26 3.25
N VAL A 93 -9.59 2.34 4.03
CA VAL A 93 -10.87 2.53 4.71
C VAL A 93 -10.80 3.65 5.74
N ALA A 94 -9.74 3.72 6.55
CA ALA A 94 -9.55 4.79 7.52
C ALA A 94 -9.48 6.18 6.84
N THR A 95 -8.81 6.26 5.68
CA THR A 95 -8.74 7.50 4.89
C THR A 95 -10.11 7.88 4.32
N LEU A 96 -10.90 6.90 3.87
CA LEU A 96 -12.28 7.12 3.40
C LEU A 96 -13.21 7.54 4.54
N LEU A 97 -13.15 6.87 5.70
CA LEU A 97 -13.96 7.25 6.86
C LEU A 97 -13.63 8.67 7.31
N TYR A 98 -12.36 9.04 7.33
CA TYR A 98 -11.95 10.42 7.58
C TYR A 98 -12.59 11.37 6.56
N SER A 99 -12.57 11.03 5.27
CA SER A 99 -13.15 11.87 4.22
C SER A 99 -14.67 12.02 4.35
N LEU A 100 -15.39 11.00 4.79
CA LEU A 100 -16.84 11.05 5.02
C LEU A 100 -17.20 11.86 6.28
N LEU A 101 -16.39 11.79 7.33
CA LEU A 101 -16.68 12.45 8.61
C LEU A 101 -16.25 13.92 8.62
N VAL A 102 -15.15 14.25 7.94
CA VAL A 102 -14.52 15.59 7.98
C VAL A 102 -14.62 16.29 6.63
N GLY A 103 -14.71 15.54 5.53
CA GLY A 103 -14.83 16.11 4.20
C GLY A 103 -16.23 16.68 4.00
N GLY A 104 -16.35 18.00 4.06
CA GLY A 104 -17.59 18.69 3.68
C GLY A 104 -17.99 18.43 2.23
N GLU A 105 -19.20 18.86 1.88
CA GLU A 105 -19.71 18.81 0.51
C GLU A 105 -18.77 19.58 -0.42
N ARG A 106 -18.04 18.82 -1.25
CA ARG A 106 -17.21 19.39 -2.32
C ARG A 106 -17.97 19.21 -3.61
N ASP A 107 -17.98 20.24 -4.44
CA ASP A 107 -18.63 20.14 -5.74
C ASP A 107 -17.74 19.34 -6.71
N TRP A 108 -18.18 18.14 -7.05
CA TRP A 108 -17.46 17.30 -8.00
C TRP A 108 -17.71 17.87 -9.39
N GLY A 109 -16.67 18.36 -10.07
CA GLY A 109 -16.78 18.75 -11.47
C GLY A 109 -17.31 17.60 -12.35
N ARG A 110 -17.96 17.92 -13.46
CA ARG A 110 -18.61 16.93 -14.37
C ARG A 110 -17.69 15.76 -14.73
N GLN A 111 -16.44 16.03 -15.09
CA GLN A 111 -15.46 15.00 -15.43
C GLN A 111 -15.17 14.05 -14.26
N THR A 112 -15.07 14.57 -13.04
CA THR A 112 -14.82 13.75 -11.85
C THR A 112 -16.04 12.90 -11.50
N ARG A 113 -17.26 13.42 -11.67
CA ARG A 113 -18.49 12.63 -11.50
C ARG A 113 -18.56 11.48 -12.50
N MET A 114 -18.20 11.74 -13.77
CA MET A 114 -18.16 10.69 -14.80
C MET A 114 -17.13 9.60 -14.47
N LEU A 115 -15.95 9.98 -13.99
CA LEU A 115 -14.96 9.01 -13.54
C LEU A 115 -15.45 8.22 -12.32
N ALA A 116 -16.10 8.87 -11.35
CA ALA A 116 -16.69 8.20 -10.19
C ALA A 116 -17.77 7.18 -10.60
N ILE A 117 -18.63 7.54 -11.56
CA ILE A 117 -19.65 6.65 -12.12
C ILE A 117 -18.99 5.47 -12.83
N ALA A 118 -17.96 5.70 -13.65
CA ALA A 118 -17.22 4.63 -14.31
C ALA A 118 -16.58 3.66 -13.31
N ILE A 119 -15.98 4.18 -12.23
CA ILE A 119 -15.45 3.38 -11.12
C ILE A 119 -16.59 2.61 -10.43
N GLY A 120 -17.73 3.23 -10.20
CA GLY A 120 -18.91 2.59 -9.60
C GLY A 120 -19.47 1.44 -10.45
N VAL A 121 -19.55 1.64 -11.78
CA VAL A 121 -19.97 0.59 -12.73
C VAL A 121 -18.95 -0.54 -12.74
N PHE A 122 -17.65 -0.24 -12.74
CA PHE A 122 -16.59 -1.24 -12.66
C PHE A 122 -16.66 -2.05 -11.35
N LEU A 123 -16.89 -1.39 -10.21
CA LEU A 123 -17.08 -2.05 -8.92
C LEU A 123 -18.28 -2.99 -8.94
N LEU A 124 -19.41 -2.54 -9.50
CA LEU A 124 -20.61 -3.37 -9.61
C LEU A 124 -20.35 -4.60 -10.49
N ALA A 125 -19.67 -4.43 -11.63
CA ALA A 125 -19.28 -5.53 -12.50
C ALA A 125 -18.35 -6.52 -11.79
N ALA A 126 -17.35 -6.03 -11.04
CA ALA A 126 -16.44 -6.85 -10.27
C ALA A 126 -17.16 -7.65 -9.17
N LEU A 127 -18.14 -7.04 -8.48
CA LEU A 127 -18.97 -7.72 -7.49
C LEU A 127 -19.82 -8.83 -8.12
N ILE A 128 -20.50 -8.53 -9.24
CA ILE A 128 -21.30 -9.51 -9.97
C ILE A 128 -20.42 -10.68 -10.44
N ALA A 129 -19.26 -10.39 -11.03
CA ALA A 129 -18.31 -11.41 -11.48
C ALA A 129 -17.78 -12.26 -10.32
N SER A 130 -17.50 -11.66 -9.16
CA SER A 130 -17.03 -12.37 -7.97
C SER A 130 -18.08 -13.35 -7.42
N VAL A 131 -19.37 -13.00 -7.48
CA VAL A 131 -20.45 -13.89 -7.05
C VAL A 131 -20.62 -15.07 -8.01
N GLN A 132 -20.30 -14.86 -9.30
CA GLN A 132 -20.37 -15.89 -10.34
C GLN A 132 -19.06 -16.68 -10.53
N ALA A 133 -18.04 -16.42 -9.72
CA ALA A 133 -16.76 -17.12 -9.82
C ALA A 133 -16.92 -18.61 -9.48
N LEU A 134 -16.12 -19.45 -10.13
CA LEU A 134 -16.07 -20.90 -9.84
C LEU A 134 -15.72 -21.16 -8.36
N GLU A 135 -14.84 -20.34 -7.80
CA GLU A 135 -14.46 -20.34 -6.40
C GLU A 135 -14.66 -18.94 -5.79
N PRO A 136 -15.85 -18.65 -5.24
CA PRO A 136 -16.17 -17.32 -4.70
C PRO A 136 -15.26 -16.91 -3.54
N SER A 137 -14.79 -17.86 -2.73
CA SER A 137 -13.88 -17.61 -1.60
C SER A 137 -12.56 -17.00 -2.03
N GLU A 138 -12.01 -17.40 -3.17
CA GLU A 138 -10.77 -16.83 -3.71
C GLU A 138 -10.96 -15.41 -4.29
N SER A 139 -12.19 -15.04 -4.61
CA SER A 139 -12.52 -13.76 -5.20
C SER A 139 -12.70 -12.64 -4.16
N VAL A 140 -13.00 -12.99 -2.90
CA VAL A 140 -13.22 -12.01 -1.80
C VAL A 140 -12.02 -11.08 -1.63
N ALA A 141 -10.80 -11.62 -1.60
CA ALA A 141 -9.59 -10.81 -1.43
C ALA A 141 -9.37 -9.83 -2.60
N LYS A 142 -9.68 -10.27 -3.83
CA LYS A 142 -9.59 -9.43 -5.04
C LYS A 142 -10.64 -8.32 -5.03
N VAL A 143 -11.87 -8.62 -4.64
CA VAL A 143 -12.94 -7.62 -4.47
C VAL A 143 -12.56 -6.59 -3.41
N LEU A 144 -12.07 -7.02 -2.25
CA LEU A 144 -11.62 -6.11 -1.19
C LEU A 144 -10.51 -5.18 -1.67
N LEU A 145 -9.56 -5.67 -2.47
CA LEU A 145 -8.52 -4.86 -3.09
C LEU A 145 -9.09 -3.80 -4.05
N ILE A 146 -10.04 -4.18 -4.89
CA ILE A 146 -10.68 -3.26 -5.86
C ILE A 146 -11.49 -2.19 -5.11
N VAL A 147 -12.30 -2.59 -4.13
CA VAL A 147 -13.09 -1.69 -3.28
C VAL A 147 -12.17 -0.74 -2.52
N SER A 148 -11.07 -1.24 -1.94
CA SER A 148 -10.08 -0.43 -1.23
C SER A 148 -9.40 0.58 -2.15
N SER A 149 -9.09 0.19 -3.40
CA SER A 149 -8.49 1.08 -4.40
C SER A 149 -9.44 2.21 -4.80
N ALA A 150 -10.73 1.89 -5.00
CA ALA A 150 -11.76 2.88 -5.29
C ALA A 150 -12.00 3.81 -4.10
N ALA A 151 -12.07 3.27 -2.88
CA ALA A 151 -12.17 4.02 -1.64
C ALA A 151 -10.99 5.01 -1.48
N LEU A 152 -9.77 4.53 -1.72
CA LEU A 152 -8.57 5.36 -1.65
C LEU A 152 -8.58 6.48 -2.70
N PHE A 153 -9.03 6.20 -3.92
CA PHE A 153 -9.21 7.22 -4.95
C PHE A 153 -10.16 8.34 -4.50
N VAL A 154 -11.35 7.96 -4.00
CA VAL A 154 -12.34 8.92 -3.51
C VAL A 154 -11.78 9.72 -2.33
N ALA A 155 -11.15 9.04 -1.38
CA ALA A 155 -10.59 9.65 -0.18
C ALA A 155 -9.48 10.65 -0.52
N VAL A 156 -8.51 10.27 -1.36
CA VAL A 156 -7.44 11.16 -1.83
C VAL A 156 -8.03 12.38 -2.53
N ARG A 157 -9.01 12.17 -3.43
CA ARG A 157 -9.63 13.29 -4.16
C ARG A 157 -10.37 14.25 -3.23
N GLN A 158 -11.09 13.72 -2.25
CA GLN A 158 -11.88 14.52 -1.33
C GLN A 158 -11.02 15.22 -0.29
N VAL A 159 -9.87 14.66 0.10
CA VAL A 159 -9.08 15.15 1.24
C VAL A 159 -7.81 15.88 0.81
N CYS A 160 -7.09 15.37 -0.18
CA CYS A 160 -5.80 15.89 -0.64
C CYS A 160 -5.99 16.94 -1.74
N THR A 161 -6.44 18.14 -1.36
CA THR A 161 -6.72 19.22 -2.31
C THR A 161 -5.55 20.16 -2.55
N GLU A 162 -4.67 20.29 -1.57
CA GLU A 162 -3.49 21.14 -1.69
C GLU A 162 -2.38 20.43 -2.46
N ARG A 163 -1.56 21.20 -3.17
CA ARG A 163 -0.43 20.67 -3.94
C ARG A 163 0.48 19.82 -3.04
N ASP A 164 0.81 20.31 -1.86
CA ASP A 164 1.73 19.63 -0.95
C ASP A 164 1.19 18.27 -0.48
N GLN A 165 -0.11 18.18 -0.20
CA GLN A 165 -0.78 16.91 0.13
C GLN A 165 -0.72 15.92 -1.03
N GLN A 166 -0.97 16.38 -2.25
CA GLN A 166 -0.87 15.55 -3.45
C GLN A 166 0.55 15.06 -3.70
N LEU A 167 1.56 15.90 -3.45
CA LEU A 167 2.97 15.50 -3.54
C LEU A 167 3.33 14.38 -2.55
N VAL A 168 2.76 14.39 -1.35
CA VAL A 168 2.95 13.31 -0.36
C VAL A 168 2.37 11.99 -0.88
N VAL A 169 1.13 12.00 -1.39
CA VAL A 169 0.48 10.81 -1.96
C VAL A 169 1.26 10.26 -3.15
N VAL A 170 1.68 11.13 -4.07
CA VAL A 170 2.52 10.77 -5.22
C VAL A 170 3.87 10.22 -4.74
N GLY A 171 4.49 10.82 -3.73
CA GLY A 171 5.70 10.31 -3.10
C GLY A 171 5.53 8.87 -2.61
N GLY A 172 4.41 8.56 -1.96
CA GLY A 172 4.05 7.20 -1.56
C GLY A 172 3.98 6.23 -2.74
N ALA A 173 3.32 6.62 -3.84
CA ALA A 173 3.27 5.80 -5.05
C ALA A 173 4.66 5.55 -5.66
N ILE A 174 5.53 6.57 -5.70
CA ILE A 174 6.90 6.44 -6.20
C ILE A 174 7.77 5.54 -5.31
N VAL A 175 7.61 5.63 -3.98
CA VAL A 175 8.27 4.73 -3.04
C VAL A 175 7.79 3.29 -3.22
N GLY A 176 6.48 3.08 -3.41
CA GLY A 176 5.92 1.78 -3.74
C GLY A 176 6.51 1.21 -5.03
N LEU A 177 6.55 2.01 -6.10
CA LEU A 177 7.21 1.61 -7.35
C LEU A 177 8.66 1.20 -7.12
N LEU A 178 9.45 2.00 -6.39
CA LEU A 178 10.85 1.68 -6.10
C LEU A 178 10.97 0.37 -5.34
N ALA A 179 10.19 0.17 -4.27
CA ALA A 179 10.20 -1.05 -3.47
C ALA A 179 9.85 -2.29 -4.31
N ALA A 180 8.77 -2.21 -5.09
CA ALA A 180 8.35 -3.27 -6.00
C ALA A 180 9.44 -3.59 -7.03
N SER A 181 10.07 -2.57 -7.58
CA SER A 181 11.10 -2.72 -8.63
C SER A 181 12.37 -3.36 -8.07
N LEU A 182 12.85 -2.89 -6.92
CA LEU A 182 14.01 -3.47 -6.24
C LEU A 182 13.77 -4.92 -5.86
N GLN A 183 12.56 -5.24 -5.38
CA GLN A 183 12.17 -6.62 -5.08
C GLN A 183 12.26 -7.51 -6.33
N GLY A 184 11.75 -7.06 -7.48
CA GLY A 184 11.78 -7.87 -8.70
C GLY A 184 13.18 -8.06 -9.26
N VAL A 185 14.02 -7.01 -9.22
CA VAL A 185 15.44 -7.12 -9.58
C VAL A 185 16.14 -8.13 -8.66
N LEU A 186 15.89 -8.08 -7.36
CA LEU A 186 16.46 -9.02 -6.41
C LEU A 186 15.99 -10.46 -6.68
N GLN A 187 14.69 -10.67 -6.93
CA GLN A 187 14.13 -11.98 -7.26
C GLN A 187 14.80 -12.59 -8.49
N HIS A 188 15.03 -11.80 -9.54
CA HIS A 188 15.73 -12.25 -10.73
C HIS A 188 17.13 -12.78 -10.41
N PHE A 189 17.94 -12.02 -9.68
CA PHE A 189 19.31 -12.43 -9.32
C PHE A 189 19.36 -13.59 -8.33
N LEU A 190 18.31 -13.80 -7.54
CA LEU A 190 18.17 -14.96 -6.66
C LEU A 190 17.57 -16.19 -7.34
N GLY A 191 17.20 -16.09 -8.63
CA GLY A 191 16.58 -17.19 -9.37
C GLY A 191 15.15 -17.53 -8.90
N ILE A 192 14.45 -16.57 -8.30
CA ILE A 192 13.09 -16.75 -7.77
C ILE A 192 12.09 -16.33 -8.84
N PHE A 193 11.45 -17.31 -9.48
CA PHE A 193 10.49 -17.09 -10.56
C PHE A 193 9.11 -17.66 -10.22
N SER A 194 8.09 -17.06 -10.83
CA SER A 194 6.72 -17.55 -10.83
C SER A 194 6.59 -18.88 -11.58
N THR A 195 5.67 -19.73 -11.14
CA THR A 195 5.21 -20.91 -11.89
C THR A 195 4.34 -20.53 -13.08
N GLU A 196 3.70 -19.36 -13.02
CA GLU A 196 2.99 -18.73 -14.13
C GLU A 196 3.99 -17.98 -15.04
N GLY A 197 3.93 -18.21 -16.35
CA GLY A 197 4.91 -17.72 -17.32
C GLY A 197 4.38 -17.65 -18.75
N PHE A 198 5.28 -17.57 -19.74
CA PHE A 198 4.94 -17.79 -21.14
C PHE A 198 5.57 -19.09 -21.63
N VAL A 199 4.95 -19.72 -22.62
CA VAL A 199 5.51 -20.94 -23.23
C VAL A 199 6.51 -20.54 -24.31
N ALA A 200 7.75 -21.01 -24.16
CA ALA A 200 8.79 -20.93 -25.18
C ALA A 200 9.48 -22.29 -25.26
N ASP A 201 9.73 -22.77 -26.48
CA ASP A 201 10.39 -24.06 -26.71
C ASP A 201 9.74 -25.25 -25.97
N PHE A 202 8.40 -25.25 -25.89
CA PHE A 202 7.58 -26.23 -25.14
C PHE A 202 7.79 -26.23 -23.62
N GLU A 203 8.53 -25.28 -23.07
CA GLU A 203 8.72 -25.08 -21.64
C GLU A 203 8.04 -23.80 -21.15
N VAL A 204 7.58 -23.81 -19.89
CA VAL A 204 7.05 -22.60 -19.25
C VAL A 204 8.23 -21.81 -18.70
N VAL A 205 8.50 -20.65 -19.29
CA VAL A 205 9.53 -19.74 -18.82
C VAL A 205 8.96 -18.89 -17.69
N GLY A 206 9.42 -19.17 -16.47
CA GLY A 206 9.02 -18.44 -15.28
C GLY A 206 9.41 -16.97 -15.33
N ARG A 207 8.53 -16.11 -14.80
CA ARG A 207 8.70 -14.66 -14.79
C ARG A 207 8.80 -14.12 -13.37
N VAL A 208 9.46 -12.99 -13.19
CA VAL A 208 9.44 -12.29 -11.89
C VAL A 208 8.02 -11.81 -11.59
N GLN A 209 7.55 -11.98 -10.34
CA GLN A 209 6.19 -11.58 -9.93
C GLN A 209 6.13 -10.68 -8.69
N GLY A 210 7.27 -10.35 -8.10
CA GLY A 210 7.33 -9.58 -6.85
C GLY A 210 6.49 -10.25 -5.75
N SER A 211 5.77 -9.43 -4.99
CA SER A 211 4.78 -9.86 -4.01
C SER A 211 3.35 -9.81 -4.53
N PHE A 212 3.13 -9.79 -5.85
CA PHE A 212 1.80 -9.73 -6.44
C PHE A 212 1.17 -11.10 -6.65
N GLY A 213 1.96 -12.18 -6.54
CA GLY A 213 1.50 -13.56 -6.73
C GLY A 213 1.12 -13.91 -8.17
N HIS A 214 1.31 -12.98 -9.11
CA HIS A 214 1.14 -13.21 -10.54
C HIS A 214 1.98 -12.19 -11.35
N PRO A 215 2.76 -12.61 -12.35
CA PRO A 215 3.67 -11.72 -13.08
C PRO A 215 2.94 -10.63 -13.87
N ASN A 216 1.79 -10.91 -14.47
CA ASN A 216 1.00 -9.87 -15.16
C ASN A 216 0.50 -8.75 -14.23
N LEU A 217 0.14 -9.05 -12.97
CA LEU A 217 -0.29 -8.02 -12.02
C LEU A 217 0.90 -7.14 -11.60
N TYR A 218 2.05 -7.77 -11.39
CA TYR A 218 3.30 -7.07 -11.13
C TYR A 218 3.71 -6.15 -12.29
N ALA A 219 3.72 -6.67 -13.51
CA ALA A 219 4.00 -5.92 -14.73
C ALA A 219 3.04 -4.73 -14.89
N GLY A 220 1.75 -4.96 -14.68
CA GLY A 220 0.71 -3.92 -14.74
C GLY A 220 0.96 -2.79 -13.74
N TYR A 221 1.35 -3.12 -12.50
CA TYR A 221 1.70 -2.13 -11.49
C TYR A 221 2.91 -1.28 -11.91
N LEU A 222 4.00 -1.92 -12.36
CA LEU A 222 5.20 -1.23 -12.83
C LEU A 222 4.92 -0.33 -14.04
N ALA A 223 4.25 -0.88 -15.06
CA ALA A 223 3.93 -0.18 -16.30
C ALA A 223 3.01 1.03 -16.07
N THR A 224 2.12 0.97 -15.08
CA THR A 224 1.22 2.07 -14.74
C THR A 224 1.96 3.23 -14.08
N LEU A 225 2.90 2.96 -13.16
CA LEU A 225 3.59 4.00 -12.39
C LEU A 225 4.88 4.50 -13.03
N LEU A 226 5.51 3.72 -13.91
CA LEU A 226 6.76 4.09 -14.57
C LEU A 226 6.68 5.42 -15.35
N PRO A 227 5.66 5.69 -16.20
CA PRO A 227 5.55 6.97 -16.90
C PRO A 227 5.46 8.16 -15.95
N LEU A 228 4.74 8.00 -14.83
CA LEU A 228 4.63 9.02 -13.80
C LEU A 228 5.98 9.30 -13.13
N ALA A 229 6.74 8.26 -12.78
CA ALA A 229 8.06 8.37 -12.17
C ALA A 229 9.06 9.11 -13.08
N ILE A 230 9.04 8.79 -14.38
CA ILE A 230 9.85 9.47 -15.40
C ILE A 230 9.44 10.95 -15.50
N ALA A 231 8.14 11.23 -15.66
CA ALA A 231 7.64 12.60 -15.79
C ALA A 231 8.01 13.48 -14.59
N ILE A 232 7.92 12.94 -13.38
CA ILE A 232 8.34 13.61 -12.15
C ILE A 232 9.85 13.83 -12.13
N GLY A 233 10.65 12.80 -12.41
CA GLY A 233 12.11 12.85 -12.37
C GLY A 233 12.70 13.98 -13.23
N PHE A 234 12.16 14.16 -14.43
CA PHE A 234 12.61 15.17 -15.38
C PHE A 234 11.94 16.55 -15.23
N SER A 235 10.84 16.65 -14.49
CA SER A 235 10.14 17.92 -14.32
C SER A 235 10.74 18.77 -13.20
N ARG A 236 11.17 19.99 -13.55
CA ARG A 236 11.77 20.96 -12.60
C ARG A 236 10.76 21.54 -11.61
N GLY A 237 9.46 21.35 -11.83
CA GLY A 237 8.39 21.84 -10.96
C GLY A 237 8.17 21.03 -9.68
N TYR A 238 8.92 19.94 -9.48
CA TYR A 238 8.84 19.07 -8.31
C TYR A 238 10.06 19.23 -7.37
N PRO A 239 9.90 18.94 -6.06
CA PRO A 239 11.00 18.95 -5.12
C PRO A 239 12.15 18.04 -5.55
N LYS A 240 13.40 18.44 -5.31
CA LYS A 240 14.59 17.67 -5.70
C LYS A 240 14.54 16.22 -5.21
N LEU A 241 14.13 15.99 -3.96
CA LEU A 241 14.00 14.65 -3.38
C LEU A 241 13.01 13.77 -4.17
N LEU A 242 11.83 14.29 -4.49
CA LEU A 242 10.82 13.54 -5.23
C LEU A 242 11.30 13.23 -6.66
N ARG A 243 12.04 14.16 -7.28
CA ARG A 243 12.67 13.94 -8.59
C ARG A 243 13.72 12.85 -8.55
N THR A 244 14.62 12.88 -7.57
CA THR A 244 15.65 11.84 -7.39
C THR A 244 15.02 10.48 -7.12
N LEU A 245 13.96 10.43 -6.31
CA LEU A 245 13.20 9.19 -6.07
C LEU A 245 12.53 8.70 -7.35
N GLY A 246 11.91 9.59 -8.14
CA GLY A 246 11.30 9.23 -9.42
C GLY A 246 12.29 8.65 -10.41
N LEU A 247 13.49 9.25 -10.54
CA LEU A 247 14.55 8.72 -11.40
C LEU A 247 15.10 7.37 -10.89
N ALA A 248 15.30 7.23 -9.59
CA ALA A 248 15.74 5.96 -8.99
C ALA A 248 14.70 4.85 -9.19
N ALA A 249 13.41 5.16 -8.98
CA ALA A 249 12.30 4.24 -9.20
C ALA A 249 12.23 3.83 -10.67
N ALA A 250 12.35 4.77 -11.61
CA ALA A 250 12.34 4.48 -13.03
C ALA A 250 13.54 3.61 -13.46
N ALA A 251 14.74 3.91 -12.95
CA ALA A 251 15.94 3.12 -13.24
C ALA A 251 15.84 1.68 -12.73
N ALA A 252 15.21 1.45 -11.58
CA ALA A 252 14.96 0.11 -11.05
C ALA A 252 13.79 -0.59 -11.76
N ALA A 253 12.74 0.15 -12.15
CA ALA A 253 11.54 -0.40 -12.76
C ALA A 253 11.76 -0.91 -14.18
N LEU A 254 12.67 -0.31 -14.96
CA LEU A 254 12.98 -0.76 -16.32
C LEU A 254 13.50 -2.21 -16.38
N PRO A 255 14.56 -2.60 -15.65
CA PRO A 255 15.00 -3.99 -15.62
C PRO A 255 13.96 -4.90 -14.97
N ALA A 256 13.29 -4.45 -13.89
CA ALA A 256 12.23 -5.24 -13.26
C ALA A 256 11.07 -5.57 -14.22
N LEU A 257 10.70 -4.62 -15.08
CA LEU A 257 9.67 -4.80 -16.11
C LEU A 257 10.13 -5.75 -17.22
N TYR A 258 11.43 -5.72 -17.57
CA TYR A 258 12.00 -6.64 -18.53
C TYR A 258 12.05 -8.09 -18.00
N PHE A 259 12.28 -8.28 -16.70
CA PHE A 259 12.34 -9.59 -16.06
C PHE A 259 10.98 -10.21 -15.74
N THR A 260 9.90 -9.42 -15.84
CA THR A 260 8.53 -9.93 -15.74
C THR A 260 8.00 -10.20 -17.13
#